data_AF-A0A2K8P308-F1
#
_entry.id   AF-A0A2K8P308-F1
#
_cell.length_a   1.000
_cell.length_b   1.000
_cell.length_c   1.000
_cell.angle_alpha   90.00
_cell.angle_beta   90.00
_cell.angle_gamma   90.00
#
_symmetry.space_group_name_H-M   'P 1'
#
loop_
_entity.id
_entity.type
_entity.pdbx_description
1 polymer ?
#
loop_
_entity_poly.entity_id
_entity_poly.type
_entity_poly.pdbx_seq_one_letter_code
_entity_poly.pdbx_strand_id
1 'polypeptide(L)'
;MILLKINSENEQENLRVGIALPGVIDSKNKKIIEHGAIIDDGLDIVKYLGDHLKCKNIIIENDAKAPAYGEIIFGDHENVNNLVYLSIGTGLGCGIIIDRKIMKSKTHKIGELGKQFSNINKSKNDLVVALETAMGGML
;
A
#
# COMPACT_ATOMS: atom_id res chain seq x y z
N MET A 1 -2.31 3.11 9.55
CA MET A 1 -2.34 4.55 9.18
C MET A 1 -1.02 5.18 9.55
N ILE A 2 -0.09 5.28 8.60
CA ILE A 2 1.13 6.08 8.78
C ILE A 2 0.82 7.43 8.13
N LEU A 3 0.79 8.49 8.94
CA LEU A 3 0.70 9.88 8.51
C LEU A 3 2.14 10.41 8.42
N LEU A 4 2.71 10.44 7.21
CA LEU A 4 3.97 11.15 6.99
C LEU A 4 3.65 12.62 6.70
N LYS A 5 3.84 13.46 7.73
CA LYS A 5 3.86 14.92 7.61
C LYS A 5 5.26 15.33 7.18
N ILE A 6 5.42 15.75 5.93
CA ILE A 6 6.66 16.38 5.48
C ILE A 6 6.45 17.89 5.56
N ASN A 7 7.03 18.51 6.58
CA ASN A 7 7.08 19.96 6.71
C ASN A 7 8.24 20.51 5.85
N SER A 8 7.93 21.51 5.02
CA SER A 8 8.92 22.43 4.46
C SER A 8 9.16 23.56 5.47
N GLU A 9 10.38 24.07 5.58
CA GLU A 9 10.81 25.10 6.55
C GLU A 9 10.05 26.44 6.41
N ASN A 10 9.27 26.64 5.34
CA ASN A 10 8.36 27.76 5.21
C ASN A 10 6.90 27.33 5.48
N GLU A 11 6.39 27.74 6.63
CA GLU A 11 5.13 27.33 7.21
C GLU A 11 3.92 27.67 6.30
N GLN A 12 3.03 26.69 6.14
CA GLN A 12 1.74 26.67 5.41
C GLN A 12 1.73 26.50 3.89
N GLU A 13 2.70 26.99 3.10
CA GLU A 13 2.56 26.93 1.63
C GLU A 13 2.89 25.58 0.98
N ASN A 14 3.57 24.66 1.68
CA ASN A 14 4.04 23.41 1.08
C ASN A 14 3.84 22.14 1.93
N LEU A 15 2.74 22.06 2.70
CA LEU A 15 2.40 20.83 3.41
C LEU A 15 2.10 19.70 2.42
N ARG A 16 2.82 18.58 2.55
CA ARG A 16 2.56 17.33 1.81
C ARG A 16 2.16 16.24 2.79
N VAL A 17 1.11 15.50 2.44
CA VAL A 17 0.55 14.43 3.28
C VAL A 17 0.59 13.12 2.50
N GLY A 18 1.31 12.14 3.03
CA GLY A 18 1.26 10.76 2.57
C GLY A 18 0.43 9.90 3.52
N ILE A 19 -0.47 9.09 2.96
CA ILE A 19 -1.37 8.24 3.73
C ILE A 19 -1.27 6.80 3.24
N ALA A 20 -0.90 5.90 4.15
CA ALA A 20 -0.93 4.45 3.93
C ALA A 20 -2.24 3.87 4.47
N LEU A 21 -3.02 3.22 3.60
CA LEU A 21 -4.36 2.69 3.88
C LEU A 21 -4.45 1.19 3.53
N PRO A 22 -5.14 0.37 4.33
CA PRO A 22 -5.45 -1.01 3.95
C PRO A 22 -6.45 -1.03 2.79
N GLY A 23 -6.24 -1.94 1.85
CA GLY A 23 -7.13 -2.17 0.71
C GLY A 23 -6.50 -1.91 -0.65
N VAL A 24 -7.31 -1.99 -1.69
CA VAL A 24 -6.88 -1.80 -3.08
C VAL A 24 -6.96 -0.32 -3.41
N ILE A 25 -5.81 0.32 -3.57
CA ILE A 25 -5.69 1.77 -3.76
C ILE A 25 -5.30 2.11 -5.21
N ASP A 26 -6.08 2.98 -5.83
CA ASP A 26 -5.67 3.71 -7.03
C ASP A 26 -4.98 5.02 -6.60
N SER A 27 -3.67 4.92 -6.40
CA SER A 27 -2.84 6.04 -5.99
C SER A 27 -2.85 7.19 -7.02
N LYS A 28 -3.12 6.91 -8.30
CA LYS A 28 -3.07 7.89 -9.39
C LYS A 28 -4.31 8.78 -9.36
N ASN A 29 -5.49 8.17 -9.23
CA ASN A 29 -6.75 8.91 -9.15
C ASN A 29 -7.17 9.23 -7.72
N LYS A 30 -6.34 8.85 -6.73
CA LYS A 30 -6.57 9.04 -5.30
C LYS A 30 -7.89 8.42 -4.82
N LYS A 31 -8.16 7.18 -5.27
CA LYS A 31 -9.39 6.44 -4.94
C LYS A 31 -9.08 5.15 -4.21
N ILE A 32 -9.95 4.79 -3.28
CA ILE A 32 -10.02 3.45 -2.69
C ILE A 32 -10.94 2.63 -3.58
N ILE A 33 -10.42 1.56 -4.19
CA ILE A 33 -11.16 0.70 -5.11
C ILE A 33 -11.87 -0.42 -4.34
N GLU A 34 -11.18 -1.02 -3.38
CA GLU A 34 -11.74 -2.02 -2.47
C GLU A 34 -11.23 -1.73 -1.07
N HIS A 35 -12.17 -1.53 -0.15
CA HIS A 35 -11.88 -1.29 1.25
C HIS A 35 -11.24 -2.52 1.91
N GLY A 36 -10.20 -2.29 2.71
CA GLY A 36 -9.68 -3.30 3.63
C GLY A 36 -10.45 -3.28 4.95
N ALA A 37 -9.74 -3.30 6.08
CA ALA A 37 -10.35 -3.19 7.41
C ALA A 37 -11.00 -1.82 7.72
N ILE A 38 -10.99 -0.87 6.78
CA ILE A 38 -11.65 0.43 6.93
C ILE A 38 -13.00 0.35 6.24
N ILE A 39 -14.09 0.31 7.02
CA ILE A 39 -15.47 0.27 6.52
C ILE A 39 -16.06 1.68 6.69
N ASP A 40 -15.90 2.53 5.67
CA ASP A 40 -16.75 3.70 5.50
C ASP A 40 -16.98 3.92 4.00
N ASP A 41 -18.10 3.36 3.51
CA ASP A 41 -18.41 3.28 2.08
C ASP A 41 -18.75 4.64 1.44
N GLY A 42 -18.72 5.74 2.19
CA GLY A 42 -19.04 7.08 1.71
C GLY A 42 -17.94 8.14 1.92
N LEU A 43 -16.88 7.84 2.66
CA LEU A 43 -15.88 8.86 3.02
C LEU A 43 -14.80 9.01 1.95
N ASP A 44 -14.83 10.14 1.24
CA ASP A 44 -13.68 10.61 0.46
C ASP A 44 -12.61 11.15 1.42
N ILE A 45 -11.74 10.25 1.91
CA ILE A 45 -10.68 10.57 2.87
C ILE A 45 -9.71 11.65 2.36
N VAL A 46 -9.49 11.70 1.04
CA VAL A 46 -8.59 12.67 0.41
C VAL A 46 -9.21 14.06 0.47
N LYS A 47 -10.48 14.17 0.12
CA LYS A 47 -11.23 15.43 0.24
C LYS A 47 -11.37 15.85 1.70
N TYR A 48 -11.78 14.93 2.57
CA TYR A 48 -11.95 15.18 3.99
C TYR A 48 -10.68 15.75 4.61
N LEU A 49 -9.53 15.09 4.43
CA LEU A 49 -8.26 15.59 4.95
C LEU A 49 -7.79 16.86 4.25
N GLY A 50 -8.08 17.02 2.95
CA GLY A 50 -7.75 18.22 2.21
C GLY A 50 -8.43 19.47 2.77
N ASP A 51 -9.72 19.36 3.09
CA ASP A 51 -10.52 20.43 3.68
C ASP A 51 -10.08 20.74 5.12
N HIS A 52 -9.85 19.71 5.95
CA HIS A 52 -9.48 19.86 7.37
C HIS A 52 -8.04 20.35 7.58
N LEU A 53 -7.10 19.88 6.76
CA LEU A 53 -5.68 20.25 6.85
C LEU A 53 -5.33 21.46 5.98
N LYS A 54 -6.28 21.98 5.20
CA LYS A 54 -6.05 22.99 4.15
C LYS A 54 -4.91 22.59 3.21
N CYS A 55 -4.84 21.30 2.86
CA CYS A 55 -3.75 20.71 2.09
C CYS A 55 -4.24 20.13 0.77
N LYS A 56 -3.71 20.62 -0.35
CA LYS A 56 -4.04 20.08 -1.69
C LYS A 56 -3.14 18.91 -2.09
N ASN A 57 -1.96 18.78 -1.48
CA ASN A 57 -0.97 17.78 -1.85
C ASN A 57 -1.05 16.53 -0.96
N ILE A 58 -2.14 15.79 -1.14
CA ILE A 58 -2.38 14.53 -0.48
C ILE A 58 -2.15 13.40 -1.47
N ILE A 59 -1.34 12.42 -1.08
CA ILE A 59 -1.15 11.15 -1.78
C ILE A 59 -1.61 10.00 -0.88
N ILE A 60 -2.16 8.96 -1.52
CA ILE A 60 -2.60 7.75 -0.84
C ILE A 60 -1.96 6.54 -1.50
N GLU A 61 -1.64 5.53 -0.69
CA GLU A 61 -1.09 4.26 -1.16
C GLU A 61 -1.51 3.12 -0.24
N ASN A 62 -1.43 1.89 -0.74
CA ASN A 62 -1.63 0.68 0.05
C ASN A 62 -0.58 0.54 1.17
N ASP A 63 -0.99 0.00 2.31
CA ASP A 63 -0.19 -0.15 3.52
C ASP A 63 0.96 -1.17 3.44
N ALA A 64 0.94 -2.09 2.48
CA ALA A 64 2.09 -2.95 2.17
C ALA A 64 3.02 -2.36 1.09
N LYS A 65 2.50 -1.55 0.16
CA LYS A 65 3.31 -0.90 -0.88
C LYS A 65 4.04 0.35 -0.38
N ALA A 66 3.42 1.12 0.52
CA ALA A 66 4.02 2.35 1.05
C ALA A 66 5.36 2.09 1.78
N PRO A 67 5.50 1.07 2.64
CA PRO A 67 6.79 0.72 3.22
C PRO A 67 7.84 0.32 2.17
N ALA A 68 7.46 -0.40 1.11
CA ALA A 68 8.38 -0.76 0.03
C ALA A 68 8.99 0.48 -0.64
N TYR A 69 8.18 1.53 -0.87
CA TYR A 69 8.70 2.82 -1.31
C TYR A 69 9.64 3.46 -0.28
N GLY A 70 9.34 3.32 1.01
CA GLY A 70 10.22 3.78 2.09
C GLY A 70 11.60 3.12 2.02
N GLU A 71 11.64 1.80 1.86
CA GLU A 71 12.90 1.03 1.76
C GLU A 71 13.77 1.47 0.58
N ILE A 72 13.18 1.74 -0.59
CA ILE A 72 13.98 2.11 -1.78
C ILE A 72 14.46 3.57 -1.75
N ILE A 73 13.74 4.46 -1.05
CA ILE A 73 14.04 5.90 -0.98
C ILE A 73 14.95 6.22 0.21
N PHE A 74 14.69 5.61 1.37
CA PHE A 74 15.34 5.95 2.64
C PHE A 74 16.15 4.81 3.25
N GLY A 75 15.98 3.58 2.75
CA GLY A 75 16.79 2.45 3.17
C GLY A 75 18.19 2.47 2.55
N ASP A 76 19.09 1.64 3.08
CA ASP A 76 20.46 1.49 2.59
C ASP A 76 20.53 0.56 1.37
N HIS A 77 19.73 0.90 0.35
CA HIS A 77 19.44 0.07 -0.81
C HIS A 77 19.63 0.84 -2.13
N GLU A 78 20.58 1.78 -2.17
CA GLU A 78 20.84 2.64 -3.33
C GLU A 78 21.16 1.85 -4.60
N ASN A 79 21.86 0.72 -4.46
CA ASN A 79 22.26 -0.15 -5.58
C ASN A 79 21.26 -1.28 -5.90
N VAL A 80 20.15 -1.36 -5.16
CA VAL A 80 19.11 -2.36 -5.40
C VAL A 80 18.14 -1.80 -6.45
N ASN A 81 18.01 -2.52 -7.57
CA ASN A 81 17.05 -2.17 -8.62
C ASN A 81 15.70 -2.86 -8.43
N ASN A 82 15.72 -4.07 -7.87
CA ASN A 82 14.53 -4.91 -7.73
C ASN A 82 14.39 -5.34 -6.27
N LEU A 83 13.21 -5.15 -5.68
CA LEU A 83 12.95 -5.44 -4.28
C LEU A 83 11.54 -6.00 -4.10
N VAL A 84 11.41 -7.03 -3.27
CA VAL A 84 10.11 -7.52 -2.81
C VAL A 84 10.03 -7.26 -1.31
N TYR A 85 9.11 -6.39 -0.93
CA TYR A 85 8.77 -6.13 0.47
C TYR A 85 7.58 -7.01 0.85
N LEU A 86 7.70 -7.78 1.94
CA LEU A 86 6.61 -8.58 2.48
C LEU A 86 6.18 -7.98 3.82
N SER A 87 4.90 -7.63 3.92
CA SER A 87 4.27 -7.22 5.18
C SER A 87 3.50 -8.42 5.75
N ILE A 88 3.93 -8.89 6.91
CA ILE A 88 3.30 -10.00 7.64
C ILE A 88 2.77 -9.44 8.96
N GLY A 89 1.45 -9.42 9.10
CA GLY A 89 0.75 -8.95 10.30
C GLY A 89 -0.65 -9.54 10.35
N THR A 90 -1.66 -8.70 10.59
CA THR A 90 -3.09 -9.11 10.54
C THR A 90 -3.49 -9.69 9.18
N GLY A 91 -2.77 -9.34 8.11
CA GLY A 91 -2.84 -9.98 6.81
C GLY A 91 -1.45 -10.10 6.17
N LEU A 92 -1.42 -10.66 4.96
CA LEU A 92 -0.23 -10.73 4.11
C LEU A 92 -0.37 -9.77 2.94
N GLY A 93 0.53 -8.80 2.86
CA GLY A 93 0.64 -7.88 1.73
C GLY A 93 2.08 -7.85 1.20
N CYS A 94 2.26 -7.35 -0.02
CA CYS A 94 3.58 -7.10 -0.56
C CYS A 94 3.67 -5.82 -1.40
N GLY A 95 4.87 -5.27 -1.46
CA GLY A 95 5.26 -4.24 -2.42
C GLY A 95 6.36 -4.80 -3.31
N ILE A 96 6.16 -4.77 -4.63
CA ILE A 96 7.15 -5.25 -5.60
C ILE A 96 7.73 -4.04 -6.32
N ILE A 97 9.05 -3.93 -6.34
CA ILE A 97 9.81 -2.89 -7.02
C ILE A 97 10.61 -3.54 -8.13
N ILE A 98 10.52 -3.00 -9.34
CA ILE A 98 11.33 -3.35 -10.49
C ILE A 98 11.90 -2.06 -11.09
N ASP A 99 13.20 -2.04 -11.38
CA ASP A 99 13.91 -0.85 -11.87
C ASP A 99 13.63 0.39 -11.01
N ARG A 100 13.67 0.21 -9.68
CA ARG A 100 13.41 1.23 -8.65
C ARG A 100 12.01 1.86 -8.72
N LYS A 101 11.05 1.20 -9.40
CA LYS A 101 9.65 1.64 -9.49
C LYS A 101 8.74 0.59 -8.88
N ILE A 102 7.77 1.02 -8.07
CA ILE A 102 6.72 0.10 -7.62
C ILE A 102 5.98 -0.45 -8.85
N MET A 103 5.74 -1.75 -8.85
CA MET A 103 4.88 -2.39 -9.82
C MET A 103 3.44 -1.97 -9.59
N LYS A 104 2.77 -1.59 -10.68
CA LYS A 104 1.34 -1.26 -10.70
C LYS A 104 0.64 -2.08 -11.78
N SER A 105 -0.62 -2.45 -11.52
CA SER A 105 -1.51 -3.07 -12.50
C SER A 105 -2.72 -2.20 -12.76
N LYS A 106 -3.41 -2.45 -13.88
CA LYS A 106 -4.72 -1.84 -14.16
C LYS A 106 -5.77 -2.16 -13.10
N THR A 107 -5.61 -3.28 -12.40
CA THR A 107 -6.52 -3.73 -11.34
C THR A 107 -6.12 -3.21 -9.95
N HIS A 108 -4.96 -2.56 -9.81
CA HIS A 108 -4.38 -2.08 -8.54
C HIS A 108 -4.08 -3.15 -7.47
N LYS A 109 -4.37 -4.43 -7.75
CA LYS A 109 -4.28 -5.58 -6.83
C LYS A 109 -2.91 -6.26 -6.72
N ILE A 110 -1.88 -5.78 -7.41
CA ILE A 110 -0.52 -6.32 -7.22
C ILE A 110 -0.16 -6.19 -5.75
N GLY A 111 0.29 -7.29 -5.14
CA GLY A 111 0.72 -7.34 -3.75
C GLY A 111 -0.36 -7.57 -2.71
N GLU A 112 -1.63 -7.74 -3.10
CA GLU A 112 -2.70 -8.21 -2.21
C GLU A 112 -2.62 -9.74 -2.01
N LEU A 113 -1.49 -10.23 -1.48
CA LEU A 113 -1.19 -11.67 -1.43
C LEU A 113 -2.20 -12.46 -0.59
N GLY A 114 -2.64 -11.93 0.55
CA GLY A 114 -3.65 -12.57 1.41
C GLY A 114 -5.05 -12.71 0.79
N LYS A 115 -5.30 -12.07 -0.37
CA LYS A 115 -6.56 -12.17 -1.11
C LYS A 115 -6.45 -13.08 -2.35
N GLN A 116 -5.26 -13.64 -2.62
CA GLN A 116 -5.09 -14.58 -3.72
C GLN A 116 -5.58 -15.98 -3.27
N PHE A 117 -6.38 -16.64 -4.11
CA PHE A 117 -6.81 -18.01 -3.82
C PHE A 117 -5.60 -18.95 -3.81
N SER A 118 -5.21 -19.44 -2.64
CA SER A 118 -4.28 -20.56 -2.53
C SER A 118 -5.03 -21.85 -2.86
N ASN A 119 -5.09 -22.21 -4.14
CA ASN A 119 -5.66 -23.48 -4.56
C ASN A 119 -4.66 -24.61 -4.24
N ILE A 120 -4.63 -25.06 -2.99
CA ILE A 120 -3.65 -26.02 -2.45
C ILE A 120 -3.80 -27.43 -3.08
N ASN A 121 -4.85 -27.69 -3.87
CA ASN A 121 -5.21 -29.06 -4.27
C ASN A 121 -4.99 -29.44 -5.74
N LYS A 122 -4.15 -28.71 -6.50
CA LYS A 122 -3.67 -29.20 -7.81
C LYS A 122 -2.22 -28.78 -8.07
N SER A 123 -1.29 -29.69 -7.82
CA SER A 123 0.00 -29.67 -8.50
C SER A 123 0.38 -31.08 -8.96
N LYS A 124 0.48 -31.25 -10.28
CA LYS A 124 1.67 -31.86 -10.86
C LYS A 124 2.38 -30.74 -11.61
N ASN A 125 3.49 -30.28 -11.04
CA ASN A 125 4.55 -29.47 -11.64
C ASN A 125 4.22 -28.01 -12.01
N ASP A 126 4.01 -27.18 -11.00
CA ASP A 126 4.49 -25.78 -11.01
C ASP A 126 4.76 -25.37 -9.55
N LEU A 127 5.73 -24.49 -9.33
CA LEU A 127 6.14 -24.06 -7.98
C LEU A 127 4.94 -23.41 -7.26
N VAL A 128 4.33 -24.14 -6.34
CA VAL A 128 3.23 -23.64 -5.49
C VAL A 128 3.84 -22.99 -4.26
N VAL A 129 3.79 -21.65 -4.19
CA VAL A 129 4.04 -20.92 -2.95
C VAL A 129 2.71 -20.81 -2.22
N ALA A 130 2.51 -21.68 -1.22
CA ALA A 130 1.37 -21.61 -0.30
C ALA A 130 1.74 -20.66 0.85
N LEU A 131 0.89 -19.67 1.11
CA LEU A 131 0.98 -18.84 2.33
C LEU A 131 -0.43 -18.66 2.88
N GLU A 132 -0.65 -19.24 4.05
CA GLU A 132 -1.89 -19.18 4.81
C GLU A 132 -1.93 -17.86 5.59
N THR A 133 -2.90 -16.99 5.31
CA THR A 133 -3.18 -15.83 6.18
C THR A 133 -4.24 -16.19 7.20
N ALA A 134 -3.87 -16.96 8.21
CA ALA A 134 -4.72 -17.21 9.37
C ALA A 134 -4.51 -16.11 10.43
N MET A 135 -4.96 -14.87 10.19
CA MET A 135 -5.20 -13.86 11.25
C MET A 135 -6.34 -12.88 10.93
N GLY A 136 -7.33 -13.30 10.13
CA GLY A 136 -8.57 -12.54 9.89
C GLY A 136 -9.76 -12.96 10.78
N GLY A 137 -9.57 -13.91 11.70
CA GLY A 137 -10.65 -14.53 12.50
C GLY A 137 -10.47 -14.43 14.02
N MET A 138 -9.57 -13.58 14.51
CA MET A 138 -9.45 -13.27 15.93
C MET A 138 -9.50 -11.76 16.10
N LEU A 139 -10.71 -11.20 16.04
CA LEU A 139 -11.25 -10.10 16.85
C LEU A 139 -12.73 -9.91 16.48
#